data_AF-A0A1F4FYA3-F1
#
_entry.id   AF-A0A1F4FYA3-F1
#
_cell.length_a   1.000
_cell.length_b   1.000
_cell.length_c   1.000
_cell.angle_alpha   90.00
_cell.angle_beta   90.00
_cell.angle_gamma   90.00
#
_symmetry.space_group_name_H-M   'P 1'
#
loop_
_entity.id
_entity.type
_entity.pdbx_description
1 polymer ?
#
loop_
_entity_poly.entity_id
_entity_poly.type
_entity_poly.pdbx_seq_one_letter_code
_entity_poly.pdbx_strand_id
1 'polypeptide(L)'
;MLAVAALQLAAGAAHACMFARDTKPAEWYEWSSALFSGDVTAMEQDRQKPIDIITVRVAETFKGPENAAVATLQIPHRMWSSCRLERPTVGAHVLVALNANGDTLVVPLMASFTERLRQQRSNTQHAPRPSQ
;
A
#
# COMPACT_ATOMS: atom_id res chain seq x y z
N MET A 1 20.12 -30.80 -18.60
CA MET A 1 19.05 -29.78 -18.54
C MET A 1 18.80 -29.45 -17.07
N LEU A 2 19.10 -28.23 -16.62
CA LEU A 2 18.79 -27.78 -15.26
C LEU A 2 17.38 -27.21 -15.26
N ALA A 3 16.43 -27.94 -14.67
CA ALA A 3 15.11 -27.42 -14.36
C ALA A 3 15.22 -26.51 -13.13
N VAL A 4 15.37 -25.19 -13.35
CA VAL A 4 15.20 -24.21 -12.29
C VAL A 4 13.70 -24.04 -12.08
N ALA A 5 13.13 -24.86 -11.19
CA ALA A 5 11.77 -24.68 -10.72
C ALA A 5 11.68 -23.30 -10.05
N ALA A 6 10.87 -22.41 -10.62
CA ALA A 6 10.66 -21.05 -10.17
C ALA A 6 10.10 -21.03 -8.73
N LEU A 7 10.99 -20.95 -7.75
CA LEU A 7 10.68 -20.70 -6.35
C LEU A 7 10.41 -19.19 -6.13
N GLN A 8 9.61 -18.55 -6.98
CA GLN A 8 9.42 -17.09 -6.99
C GLN A 8 8.15 -16.61 -6.29
N LEU A 9 7.26 -17.51 -5.83
CA LEU A 9 5.94 -17.12 -5.32
C LEU A 9 5.85 -16.89 -3.81
N ALA A 10 6.89 -17.25 -3.04
CA ALA A 10 6.89 -17.09 -1.57
C ALA A 10 7.69 -15.88 -1.08
N ALA A 11 8.74 -15.48 -1.81
CA ALA A 11 9.58 -14.34 -1.42
C ALA A 11 8.82 -13.01 -1.51
N GLY A 12 7.96 -12.80 -2.52
CA GLY A 12 7.19 -11.55 -2.68
C GLY A 12 6.17 -11.33 -1.57
N ALA A 13 5.46 -12.39 -1.16
CA ALA A 13 4.46 -12.30 -0.11
C ALA A 13 5.11 -11.99 1.26
N ALA A 14 6.19 -12.68 1.64
CA ALA A 14 6.85 -12.47 2.92
C ALA A 14 7.46 -11.06 3.07
N HIS A 15 8.07 -10.50 2.00
CA HIS A 15 8.59 -9.14 2.02
C HIS A 15 7.46 -8.10 2.10
N ALA A 16 6.37 -8.28 1.34
CA ALA A 16 5.19 -7.43 1.44
C ALA A 16 4.55 -7.50 2.84
N CYS A 17 4.59 -8.67 3.50
CA CYS A 17 4.08 -8.86 4.85
C CYS A 17 4.92 -8.17 5.93
N MET A 18 6.26 -8.27 5.88
CA MET A 18 7.13 -7.51 6.80
C MET A 18 6.98 -6.01 6.57
N PHE A 19 6.87 -5.61 5.30
CA PHE A 19 6.66 -4.22 4.93
C PHE A 19 5.36 -3.63 5.48
N ALA A 20 4.28 -4.42 5.47
CA ALA A 20 3.02 -3.97 6.03
C ALA A 20 3.04 -3.82 7.57
N ARG A 21 3.99 -4.45 8.27
CA ARG A 21 4.01 -4.49 9.75
C ARG A 21 5.06 -3.60 10.40
N ASP A 22 6.29 -3.58 9.86
CA ASP A 22 7.45 -3.05 10.58
C ASP A 22 8.19 -1.92 9.84
N THR A 23 7.77 -1.62 8.60
CA THR A 23 8.47 -0.67 7.73
C THR A 23 8.24 0.78 8.15
N LYS A 24 9.34 1.52 8.20
CA LYS A 24 9.36 2.93 8.57
C LYS A 24 8.69 3.78 7.48
N PRO A 25 8.08 4.93 7.81
CA PRO A 25 7.45 5.81 6.84
C PRO A 25 8.30 6.16 5.60
N ALA A 26 9.62 6.27 5.74
CA ALA A 26 10.53 6.54 4.62
C ALA A 26 10.59 5.39 3.60
N GLU A 27 10.59 4.15 4.06
CA GLU A 27 10.62 2.97 3.19
C GLU A 27 9.28 2.81 2.44
N TRP A 28 8.15 3.22 3.04
CA TRP A 28 6.86 3.37 2.35
C TRP A 28 6.93 4.35 1.17
N TYR A 29 7.62 5.48 1.38
CA TYR A 29 7.84 6.48 0.34
C TYR A 29 8.74 5.99 -0.78
N GLU A 30 9.78 5.22 -0.48
CA GLU A 30 10.70 4.69 -1.48
C GLU A 30 10.08 3.58 -2.33
N TRP A 31 9.42 2.61 -1.70
CA TRP A 31 8.85 1.44 -2.39
C TRP A 31 7.65 1.77 -3.29
N SER A 32 6.84 2.74 -2.87
CA SER A 32 5.58 3.05 -3.55
C SER A 32 5.80 3.87 -4.83
N SER A 33 5.04 3.60 -5.88
CA SER A 33 4.81 4.52 -7.00
C SER A 33 3.66 5.49 -6.69
N ALA A 34 2.68 5.05 -5.88
CA ALA A 34 1.63 5.89 -5.32
C ALA A 34 1.39 5.56 -3.85
N LEU A 35 1.19 6.60 -3.03
CA LEU A 35 1.00 6.53 -1.59
C LEU A 35 -0.06 7.55 -1.19
N PHE A 36 -1.12 7.12 -0.52
CA PHE A 36 -2.21 7.99 -0.10
C PHE A 36 -2.93 7.41 1.11
N SER A 37 -3.56 8.27 1.91
CA SER A 37 -4.52 7.86 2.92
C SER A 37 -5.95 8.10 2.48
N GLY A 38 -6.88 7.39 3.10
CA GLY A 38 -8.29 7.55 2.80
C GLY A 38 -9.18 6.67 3.65
N ASP A 39 -10.48 6.84 3.47
CA ASP A 39 -11.51 6.12 4.20
C ASP A 39 -12.08 5.00 3.33
N VAL A 40 -12.18 3.80 3.90
CA VAL A 40 -12.82 2.67 3.22
C VAL A 40 -14.32 2.93 3.12
N THR A 41 -14.82 2.96 1.89
CA THR A 41 -16.24 3.24 1.58
C THR A 41 -17.00 2.00 1.13
N ALA A 42 -16.32 1.01 0.56
CA ALA A 42 -16.91 -0.28 0.21
C ALA A 42 -15.87 -1.40 0.33
N MET A 43 -16.37 -2.59 0.67
CA MET A 43 -15.59 -3.83 0.69
C MET A 43 -16.43 -4.96 0.12
N GLU A 44 -15.93 -5.55 -0.95
CA GLU A 44 -16.58 -6.61 -1.70
C GLU A 44 -15.62 -7.78 -1.88
N GLN A 45 -16.15 -8.98 -2.09
CA GLN A 45 -15.35 -10.14 -2.48
C GLN A 45 -15.63 -10.44 -3.95
N ASP A 46 -14.56 -10.66 -4.70
CA ASP A 46 -14.68 -11.15 -6.07
C ASP A 46 -15.35 -12.54 -6.05
N ARG A 47 -16.34 -12.73 -6.92
CA ARG A 47 -17.15 -13.97 -6.94
C ARG A 47 -16.42 -15.15 -7.59
N GLN A 48 -15.33 -14.90 -8.30
CA GLN A 48 -14.59 -15.89 -9.09
C GLN A 48 -13.16 -16.08 -8.58
N LYS A 49 -12.59 -15.08 -7.91
CA LYS A 49 -11.20 -15.08 -7.43
C LYS A 49 -11.15 -14.85 -5.92
N PRO A 50 -10.15 -15.41 -5.21
CA PRO A 50 -9.96 -15.15 -3.78
C PRO A 50 -9.34 -13.76 -3.55
N ILE A 51 -10.06 -12.71 -3.94
CA ILE A 51 -9.63 -11.31 -3.92
C ILE A 51 -10.73 -10.47 -3.26
N ASP A 52 -10.32 -9.63 -2.32
CA ASP A 52 -11.13 -8.55 -1.77
C ASP A 52 -10.96 -7.30 -2.65
N ILE A 53 -12.08 -6.69 -3.03
CA ILE A 53 -12.15 -5.41 -3.72
C ILE A 53 -12.48 -4.34 -2.67
N ILE A 54 -11.59 -3.37 -2.51
CA ILE A 54 -11.72 -2.30 -1.52
C ILE A 54 -11.84 -0.96 -2.25
N THR A 55 -12.90 -0.21 -1.96
CA THR A 55 -13.06 1.16 -2.46
C THR A 55 -12.70 2.15 -1.36
N VAL A 56 -11.75 3.03 -1.65
CA VAL A 56 -11.23 4.03 -0.72
C VAL A 56 -11.53 5.44 -1.26
N ARG A 57 -12.14 6.28 -0.44
CA ARG A 57 -12.21 7.73 -0.70
C ARG A 57 -10.88 8.33 -0.27
N VAL A 58 -10.15 8.90 -1.22
CA VAL A 58 -8.83 9.47 -0.94
C VAL A 58 -8.99 10.74 -0.10
N ALA A 59 -8.25 10.81 1.00
CA ALA A 59 -8.24 11.94 1.92
C ALA A 59 -6.96 12.79 1.75
N GLU A 60 -5.80 12.14 1.62
CA GLU A 60 -4.52 12.84 1.42
C GLU A 60 -3.61 12.02 0.50
N THR A 61 -3.03 12.67 -0.52
CA THR A 61 -2.01 12.05 -1.37
C THR A 61 -0.61 12.44 -0.89
N PHE A 62 0.23 11.43 -0.72
CA PHE A 62 1.62 11.54 -0.27
C PHE A 62 2.60 11.42 -1.45
N LYS A 63 2.29 10.54 -2.41
CA LYS A 63 3.05 10.27 -3.65
C LYS A 63 2.11 9.80 -4.76
N GLY A 64 2.40 10.14 -6.01
CA GLY A 64 1.61 9.73 -7.17
C GLY A 64 0.73 10.86 -7.72
N PRO A 65 -0.26 10.56 -8.58
CA PRO A 65 -1.09 11.57 -9.22
C PRO A 65 -1.92 12.34 -8.19
N GLU A 66 -1.85 13.66 -8.25
CA GLU A 66 -2.66 14.55 -7.42
C GLU A 66 -4.13 14.52 -7.89
N ASN A 67 -5.07 14.73 -6.96
CA ASN A 67 -6.52 14.81 -7.20
C ASN A 67 -7.27 13.51 -7.51
N ALA A 68 -6.68 12.33 -7.24
CA ALA A 68 -7.47 11.10 -7.21
C ALA A 68 -8.53 11.22 -6.09
N ALA A 69 -9.83 11.17 -6.43
CA ALA A 69 -10.91 11.26 -5.44
C ALA A 69 -11.26 9.90 -4.81
N VAL A 70 -11.08 8.83 -5.58
CA VAL A 70 -11.43 7.45 -5.22
C VAL A 70 -10.38 6.51 -5.77
N ALA A 71 -10.04 5.48 -4.99
CA ALA A 71 -9.21 4.36 -5.42
C ALA A 71 -9.94 3.03 -5.23
N THR A 72 -9.82 2.14 -6.19
CA THR A 72 -10.31 0.76 -6.09
C THR A 72 -9.12 -0.19 -6.08
N LEU A 73 -9.04 -1.02 -5.05
CA LEU A 73 -7.90 -1.88 -4.76
C LEU A 73 -8.33 -3.34 -4.85
N GLN A 74 -7.45 -4.20 -5.35
CA GLN A 74 -7.65 -5.64 -5.40
C GLN A 74 -6.62 -6.31 -4.50
N ILE A 75 -7.07 -6.90 -3.39
CA ILE A 75 -6.21 -7.50 -2.38
C ILE A 75 -6.47 -9.01 -2.31
N PRO A 76 -5.48 -9.88 -2.58
CA PRO A 76 -5.66 -11.31 -2.41
C PRO A 76 -6.03 -11.67 -0.96
N HIS A 77 -7.09 -12.48 -0.74
CA HIS A 77 -7.57 -12.84 0.60
C HIS A 77 -6.48 -13.39 1.52
N ARG A 78 -5.55 -14.17 0.94
CA ARG A 78 -4.43 -14.78 1.67
C ARG A 78 -3.51 -13.75 2.31
N MET A 79 -3.50 -12.51 1.83
CA MET A 79 -2.63 -11.45 2.35
C MET A 79 -2.97 -11.13 3.80
N TRP A 80 -4.25 -11.09 4.17
CA TRP A 80 -4.66 -10.81 5.55
C TRP A 80 -4.09 -11.80 6.54
N SER A 81 -4.25 -13.10 6.28
CA SER A 81 -3.76 -14.16 7.17
C SER A 81 -2.25 -14.33 7.08
N SER A 82 -1.68 -14.33 5.87
CA SER A 82 -0.25 -14.57 5.65
C SER A 82 0.61 -13.43 6.19
N CYS A 83 0.10 -12.21 6.11
CA CYS A 83 0.78 -11.02 6.61
C CYS A 83 0.34 -10.59 8.00
N ARG A 84 -0.55 -11.35 8.65
CA ARG A 84 -1.17 -10.96 9.95
C ARG A 84 -1.71 -9.54 9.94
N LEU A 85 -2.32 -9.14 8.82
CA LEU A 85 -2.94 -7.84 8.65
C LEU A 85 -4.41 -7.95 9.01
N GLU A 86 -4.90 -6.94 9.70
CA GLU A 86 -6.32 -6.80 9.94
C GLU A 86 -7.01 -6.42 8.62
N ARG A 87 -7.99 -7.23 8.22
CA ARG A 87 -8.86 -6.88 7.11
C ARG A 87 -9.67 -5.65 7.54
N PRO A 88 -9.61 -4.53 6.80
CA PRO A 88 -10.30 -3.32 7.22
C PRO A 88 -11.82 -3.51 7.20
N THR A 89 -12.54 -2.53 7.77
CA THR A 89 -14.00 -2.43 7.70
C THR A 89 -14.38 -1.14 6.99
N VAL A 90 -15.61 -1.04 6.50
CA VAL A 90 -16.15 0.23 5.99
C VAL A 90 -16.11 1.28 7.09
N GLY A 91 -15.59 2.46 6.78
CA GLY A 91 -15.31 3.55 7.72
C GLY A 91 -13.90 3.54 8.31
N ALA A 92 -13.09 2.50 8.07
CA ALA A 92 -11.71 2.48 8.51
C ALA A 92 -10.87 3.51 7.73
N HIS A 93 -10.04 4.25 8.46
CA HIS A 93 -9.03 5.13 7.87
C HIS A 93 -7.74 4.34 7.62
N VAL A 94 -7.29 4.29 6.37
CA VAL A 94 -6.21 3.42 5.93
C VAL A 94 -5.12 4.19 5.19
N LEU A 95 -3.92 3.62 5.20
CA LEU A 95 -2.82 3.98 4.32
C LEU A 95 -2.76 2.96 3.19
N VAL A 96 -2.67 3.46 1.96
CA VAL A 96 -2.59 2.66 0.75
C VAL A 96 -1.29 2.95 0.03
N ALA A 97 -0.57 1.89 -0.33
CA ALA A 97 0.58 1.97 -1.21
C ALA A 97 0.44 1.02 -2.39
N LEU A 98 0.84 1.54 -3.55
CA LEU A 98 0.94 0.81 -4.81
C LEU A 98 2.41 0.87 -5.24
N ASN A 99 2.98 -0.23 -5.71
CA ASN A 99 4.30 -0.21 -6.35
C ASN A 99 4.19 -0.29 -7.88
N ALA A 100 5.33 -0.15 -8.56
CA ALA A 100 5.40 -0.21 -10.03
C ALA A 100 5.05 -1.59 -10.62
N ASN A 101 5.08 -2.65 -9.80
CA ASN A 101 4.74 -4.01 -10.21
C ASN A 101 3.24 -4.32 -10.08
N GLY A 102 2.44 -3.37 -9.56
CA GLY A 102 1.01 -3.55 -9.30
C GLY A 102 0.70 -4.20 -7.95
N ASP A 103 1.71 -4.40 -7.08
CA ASP A 103 1.45 -4.85 -5.71
C ASP A 103 0.77 -3.74 -4.92
N THR A 104 -0.23 -4.11 -4.15
CA THR A 104 -0.99 -3.19 -3.30
C THR A 104 -0.87 -3.59 -1.84
N LEU A 105 -0.58 -2.62 -0.98
CA LEU A 105 -0.63 -2.79 0.47
C LEU A 105 -1.62 -1.80 1.07
N VAL A 106 -2.42 -2.30 2.01
CA VAL A 106 -3.41 -1.53 2.76
C VAL A 106 -3.23 -1.87 4.23
N VAL A 107 -3.00 -0.84 5.05
CA VAL A 107 -2.82 -0.99 6.50
C VAL A 107 -3.66 0.05 7.24
N PRO A 108 -4.14 -0.25 8.46
CA PRO A 108 -4.75 0.76 9.31
C PRO A 108 -3.79 1.92 9.54
N LEU A 109 -4.24 3.15 9.30
CA LEU A 109 -3.40 4.32 9.47
C LEU A 109 -3.50 4.86 10.89
N MET A 110 -2.42 4.73 11.65
CA MET A 110 -2.29 5.41 12.93
C MET A 110 -1.97 6.90 12.74
N ALA A 111 -2.59 7.77 13.54
CA ALA A 111 -2.41 9.23 13.44
C ALA A 111 -0.93 9.68 13.52
N SER A 112 -0.12 9.04 14.37
CA SER A 112 1.31 9.33 14.51
C SER A 112 2.15 8.91 13.29
N PHE A 113 1.63 8.03 12.44
CA PHE A 113 2.28 7.61 11.20
C PHE A 113 2.03 8.62 10.08
N THR A 114 0.82 9.19 10.01
CA THR A 114 0.44 10.24 9.05
C THR A 114 1.36 11.47 9.15
N GLU A 115 1.63 11.97 10.36
CA GLU A 115 2.50 13.14 10.53
C GLU A 115 3.92 12.89 10.04
N ARG A 116 4.44 11.67 10.26
CA ARG A 116 5.77 11.30 9.76
C ARG A 116 5.79 11.22 8.23
N LEU A 117 4.72 10.76 7.59
CA LEU A 117 4.61 10.78 6.13
C LEU A 117 4.57 12.21 5.58
N ARG A 118 3.86 13.14 6.23
CA ARG A 118 3.89 14.56 5.83
C ARG A 118 5.29 15.17 5.92
N GLN A 119 6.02 14.85 6.99
CA GLN A 119 7.42 15.29 7.13
C GLN A 119 8.31 14.75 6.00
N GLN A 120 8.13 13.48 5.62
CA GLN A 120 8.86 12.90 4.49
C GLN A 120 8.50 13.59 3.17
N ARG A 121 7.20 13.85 2.91
CA ARG A 121 6.76 14.62 1.72
C ARG A 121 7.51 15.94 1.60
N SER A 122 7.53 16.70 2.69
CA SER A 122 8.19 18.01 2.75
C SER A 122 9.69 17.88 2.48
N ASN A 123 10.36 16.88 3.07
CA ASN A 123 11.79 16.65 2.85
C ASN A 123 12.11 16.27 1.39
N THR A 124 11.28 15.43 0.75
CA THR A 124 11.47 15.05 -0.65
C THR A 124 11.17 16.22 -1.59
N GLN A 125 10.17 17.06 -1.30
CA GLN A 125 9.85 18.26 -2.08
C GLN A 125 10.93 19.35 -1.95
N HIS A 126 11.63 19.41 -0.82
CA HIS A 126 12.69 20.40 -0.56
C HIS A 126 14.10 19.93 -0.93
N ALA A 127 14.26 18.70 -1.42
CA ALA A 127 15.57 18.22 -1.87
C ALA A 127 16.06 19.05 -3.06
N PRO A 128 17.30 19.58 -3.04
CA PRO A 128 17.85 20.31 -4.17
C PRO A 128 17.87 19.38 -5.38
N ARG A 129 17.28 19.81 -6.51
CA ARG A 129 17.39 19.07 -7.77
C ARG A 129 18.87 18.89 -8.08
N PRO A 130 19.34 17.69 -8.43
CA PRO A 130 20.68 17.54 -8.94
C PRO A 130 20.79 18.41 -10.20
N SER A 131 21.67 19.40 -10.15
CA SER A 131 22.09 20.17 -11.31
C SER A 131 22.64 19.18 -12.33
N GLN A 132 22.00 19.12 -13.50
CA GLN A 132 22.51 18.42 -14.68
C GLN A 132 23.85 19.01 -15.12
#